data_AF-A0A117SNY2-F1
#
_entry.id   AF-A0A117SNY2-F1
#
_cell.length_a   1.000
_cell.length_b   1.000
_cell.length_c   1.000
_cell.angle_alpha   90.00
_cell.angle_beta   90.00
_cell.angle_gamma   90.00
#
_symmetry.space_group_name_H-M   'P 1'
#
loop_
_entity.id
_entity.type
_entity.pdbx_description
1 polymer ?
#
loop_
_entity_poly.entity_id
_entity_poly.type
_entity_poly.pdbx_seq_one_letter_code
_entity_poly.pdbx_strand_id
1 'polypeptide(L)'
;MAIRVRVKLSSIMGKVTIIKALVTTGYESQEPEILIPRSVAEDLGLMPKLPSGSEVRNYVLADGTVTRLILIPGAVQVWVIENDRVVGGVTAHVAVSDKADEALLSDKLVSKLGIVLIDIGEGLWCFKDELGKIVRRSL
;
A
#
# COMPACT_ATOMS: atom_id res chain seq x y z
N MET A 1 -11.08 7.80 13.52
CA MET A 1 -10.37 8.24 12.29
C MET A 1 -9.57 7.06 11.74
N ALA A 2 -8.95 7.18 10.56
CA ALA A 2 -8.14 6.12 9.97
C ALA A 2 -6.79 6.72 9.53
N ILE A 3 -5.72 5.93 9.50
CA ILE A 3 -4.38 6.45 9.19
C ILE A 3 -4.13 6.35 7.69
N ARG A 4 -4.01 7.49 7.03
CA ARG A 4 -3.62 7.63 5.62
C ARG A 4 -2.26 8.28 5.52
N VAL A 5 -1.40 7.68 4.71
CA VAL A 5 -0.06 8.19 4.42
C VAL A 5 0.06 8.49 2.93
N ARG A 6 0.89 9.48 2.59
CA ARG A 6 1.21 9.78 1.19
C ARG A 6 2.29 8.80 0.76
N VAL A 7 2.02 8.04 -0.29
CA VAL A 7 2.98 7.09 -0.85
C VAL A 7 3.36 7.46 -2.27
N LYS A 8 4.65 7.37 -2.58
CA LYS A 8 5.16 7.32 -3.95
C LYS A 8 5.23 5.88 -4.37
N LEU A 9 4.72 5.59 -5.55
CA LEU A 9 4.84 4.31 -6.22
C LEU A 9 5.70 4.48 -7.47
N SER A 10 6.67 3.60 -7.66
CA SER A 10 7.41 3.48 -8.92
C SER A 10 7.23 2.08 -9.46
N SER A 11 6.59 1.95 -10.62
CA SER A 11 6.37 0.63 -11.23
C SER A 11 7.59 0.13 -11.98
N ILE A 12 7.62 -1.18 -12.19
CA ILE A 12 8.58 -1.86 -13.07
C ILE A 12 8.50 -1.38 -14.53
N MET A 13 7.43 -0.67 -14.92
CA MET A 13 7.28 -0.05 -16.24
C MET A 13 7.91 1.34 -16.31
N GLY A 14 8.57 1.80 -15.23
CA GLY A 14 9.20 3.13 -15.15
C GLY A 14 8.21 4.27 -14.94
N LYS A 15 6.94 3.98 -14.64
CA LYS A 15 5.91 4.97 -14.31
C LYS A 15 5.92 5.26 -12.82
N VAL A 16 5.65 6.51 -12.47
CA VAL A 16 5.65 6.99 -11.08
C VAL A 16 4.35 7.72 -10.80
N THR A 17 3.74 7.43 -9.66
CA THR A 17 2.58 8.18 -9.16
C THR A 17 2.70 8.41 -7.65
N ILE A 18 1.98 9.41 -7.14
CA ILE A 18 1.90 9.72 -5.71
C ILE A 18 0.43 9.69 -5.34
N ILE A 19 0.08 8.85 -4.36
CA ILE A 19 -1.30 8.64 -3.92
C ILE A 19 -1.40 8.69 -2.40
N LYS A 20 -2.62 8.78 -1.88
CA LYS A 20 -2.90 8.46 -0.48
C LYS A 20 -3.17 6.96 -0.36
N ALA A 21 -2.60 6.33 0.66
CA ALA A 21 -2.87 4.94 0.99
C ALA A 21 -3.31 4.82 2.44
N LEU A 22 -4.37 4.04 2.67
CA LEU A 22 -4.86 3.68 3.99
C LEU A 22 -3.97 2.57 4.57
N VAL A 23 -3.53 2.81 5.80
CA VAL A 23 -2.83 1.82 6.62
C VAL A 23 -3.87 1.02 7.38
N THR A 24 -3.94 -0.28 7.12
CA THR A 24 -4.91 -1.17 7.75
C THR A 24 -4.23 -2.43 8.28
N THR A 25 -4.69 -2.92 9.43
CA THR A 25 -4.28 -4.21 9.98
C THR A 25 -5.13 -5.37 9.46
N GLY A 26 -6.23 -5.08 8.76
CA GLY A 26 -7.13 -6.12 8.20
C GLY A 26 -6.71 -6.64 6.84
N TYR A 27 -5.52 -6.29 6.36
CA TYR A 27 -4.96 -6.76 5.10
C TYR A 27 -3.68 -7.54 5.37
N GLU A 28 -3.84 -8.82 5.64
CA GLU A 28 -2.75 -9.73 5.98
C GLU A 28 -2.13 -10.34 4.73
N SER A 29 -0.81 -10.39 4.69
CA SER A 29 -0.05 -10.94 3.56
C SER A 29 1.29 -11.53 4.02
N GLN A 30 1.77 -12.54 3.30
CA GLN A 30 3.10 -13.12 3.58
C GLN A 30 4.23 -12.20 3.11
N GLU A 31 4.04 -11.57 1.95
CA GLU A 31 4.98 -10.65 1.31
C GLU A 31 4.39 -9.24 1.25
N PRO A 32 5.22 -8.17 1.15
CA PRO A 32 4.72 -6.81 1.03
C PRO A 32 3.79 -6.66 -0.17
N GLU A 33 2.59 -6.17 0.08
CA GLU A 33 1.55 -6.03 -0.94
C GLU A 33 0.82 -4.69 -0.77
N ILE A 34 0.46 -4.10 -1.91
CA ILE A 34 -0.40 -2.92 -1.96
C ILE A 34 -1.60 -3.23 -2.86
N LEU A 35 -2.79 -3.01 -2.33
CA LEU A 35 -4.01 -3.01 -3.12
C LEU A 35 -4.22 -1.61 -3.67
N ILE A 36 -4.44 -1.48 -4.97
CA ILE A 36 -4.71 -0.20 -5.62
C ILE A 36 -5.97 -0.25 -6.48
N PRO A 37 -6.67 0.90 -6.64
CA PRO A 37 -7.72 1.04 -7.64
C PRO A 37 -7.17 0.80 -9.05
N ARG A 38 -8.02 0.32 -9.95
CA ARG A 38 -7.66 0.12 -11.37
C ARG A 38 -7.09 1.37 -12.03
N SER A 39 -7.64 2.55 -11.77
CA SER A 39 -7.13 3.82 -12.31
C SER A 39 -5.66 4.05 -11.96
N VAL A 40 -5.25 3.74 -10.72
CA VAL A 40 -3.87 3.85 -10.28
C VAL A 40 -2.98 2.81 -10.98
N ALA A 41 -3.49 1.59 -11.21
CA ALA A 41 -2.77 0.57 -11.97
C ALA A 41 -2.55 0.98 -13.44
N GLU A 42 -3.52 1.66 -14.05
CA GLU A 42 -3.43 2.24 -15.39
C GLU A 42 -2.39 3.38 -15.43
N ASP A 43 -2.40 4.29 -14.45
CA ASP A 43 -1.39 5.36 -14.32
C ASP A 43 0.04 4.81 -14.19
N LEU A 44 0.18 3.67 -13.51
CA LEU A 44 1.45 2.95 -13.35
C LEU A 44 1.83 2.09 -14.56
N GLY A 45 1.00 2.05 -15.61
CA GLY A 45 1.22 1.24 -16.80
C GLY A 45 1.14 -0.27 -16.56
N LEU A 46 0.55 -0.69 -15.43
CA LEU A 46 0.36 -2.09 -15.08
C LEU A 46 -0.93 -2.66 -15.68
N MET A 47 -1.79 -1.81 -16.22
CA MET A 47 -2.99 -2.15 -16.98
C MET A 47 -3.13 -1.25 -18.21
N PRO A 48 -3.85 -1.70 -19.27
CA PRO A 48 -4.53 -3.00 -19.39
C PRO A 48 -3.59 -4.16 -19.76
N LYS A 49 -2.37 -3.87 -20.22
CA LYS A 49 -1.38 -4.89 -20.58
C LYS A 49 -0.64 -5.36 -19.33
N LEU A 50 -1.06 -6.49 -18.79
CA LEU A 50 -0.51 -7.07 -17.58
C LEU A 50 0.96 -7.50 -17.77
N PRO A 51 1.85 -7.24 -16.80
CA PRO A 51 3.20 -7.79 -16.78
C PRO A 51 3.21 -9.33 -16.75
N SER A 52 4.31 -9.93 -17.18
CA SER A 52 4.51 -11.38 -17.08
C SER A 52 4.50 -11.83 -15.62
N GLY A 53 3.85 -12.97 -15.34
CA GLY A 53 3.71 -13.50 -13.99
C GLY A 53 2.53 -12.93 -13.20
N SER A 54 1.69 -12.08 -13.81
CA SER A 54 0.40 -11.71 -13.22
C SER A 54 -0.51 -12.93 -13.07
N GLU A 55 -1.18 -13.03 -11.93
CA GLU A 55 -2.10 -14.12 -11.61
C GLU A 55 -3.42 -13.59 -11.03
N VAL A 56 -4.47 -14.39 -11.13
CA VAL A 56 -5.72 -14.11 -10.40
C VAL A 56 -5.64 -14.82 -9.06
N ARG A 57 -5.72 -14.07 -7.97
CA ARG A 57 -5.66 -14.61 -6.60
C ARG A 57 -6.97 -14.33 -5.86
N ASN A 58 -7.38 -15.31 -5.05
CA ASN A 58 -8.52 -15.16 -4.14
C ASN A 58 -8.07 -14.43 -2.87
N TYR A 59 -8.80 -13.39 -2.49
CA TYR A 59 -8.64 -12.66 -1.24
C TYR A 59 -9.87 -12.88 -0.38
N VAL A 60 -9.66 -13.25 0.88
CA VAL A 60 -10.72 -13.33 1.89
C VAL A 60 -10.83 -11.95 2.52
N LEU A 61 -12.01 -11.34 2.42
CA LEU A 61 -12.30 -10.06 3.03
C LEU A 61 -12.65 -10.24 4.52
N ALA A 62 -12.71 -9.13 5.24
CA ALA A 62 -13.01 -9.12 6.68
C ALA A 62 -14.40 -9.71 7.03
N ASP A 63 -15.34 -9.69 6.09
CA ASP A 63 -16.68 -10.29 6.23
C ASP A 63 -16.72 -11.79 5.85
N GLY A 64 -15.57 -12.39 5.53
CA GLY A 64 -15.45 -13.79 5.13
C GLY A 64 -15.77 -14.05 3.65
N THR A 65 -16.17 -13.02 2.89
CA THR A 65 -16.40 -13.18 1.46
C THR A 65 -15.09 -13.31 0.69
N VAL A 66 -15.14 -13.98 -0.46
CA VAL A 66 -13.97 -14.19 -1.32
C VAL A 66 -14.11 -13.31 -2.56
N THR A 67 -13.09 -12.50 -2.82
CA THR A 67 -12.98 -11.71 -4.05
C THR A 67 -11.78 -12.17 -4.87
N ARG A 68 -11.88 -12.07 -6.20
CA ARG A 68 -10.80 -12.38 -7.13
C ARG A 68 -10.16 -11.08 -7.59
N LEU A 69 -8.87 -10.92 -7.30
CA LEU A 69 -8.09 -9.75 -7.72
C LEU A 69 -6.95 -10.19 -8.65
N ILE A 70 -6.50 -9.26 -9.49
CA ILE A 70 -5.28 -9.46 -10.27
C ILE A 70 -4.10 -9.12 -9.36
N LEU A 71 -3.23 -10.09 -9.11
CA LEU A 71 -1.98 -9.88 -8.41
C LEU A 71 -0.84 -9.77 -9.43
N ILE A 72 -0.01 -8.75 -9.27
CA ILE A 72 1.19 -8.51 -10.08
C ILE A 72 2.40 -8.54 -9.15
N PRO A 73 3.14 -9.66 -9.09
CA PRO A 73 4.26 -9.82 -8.17
C PRO A 73 5.38 -8.80 -8.41
N GLY A 74 5.86 -8.19 -7.32
CA GLY A 74 7.01 -7.28 -7.31
C GLY A 74 6.89 -6.06 -8.22
N ALA A 75 5.67 -5.64 -8.53
CA ALA A 75 5.41 -4.67 -9.59
C ALA A 75 5.78 -3.22 -9.25
N VAL A 76 5.92 -2.89 -7.96
CA VAL A 76 6.22 -1.52 -7.52
C VAL A 76 7.25 -1.47 -6.41
N GLN A 77 8.00 -0.38 -6.37
CA GLN A 77 8.67 0.10 -5.17
C GLN A 77 7.80 1.17 -4.50
N VAL A 78 7.73 1.13 -3.17
CA VAL A 78 6.87 1.98 -2.34
C VAL A 78 7.72 2.83 -1.39
N TRP A 79 7.41 4.13 -1.33
CA TRP A 79 7.98 5.05 -0.34
C TRP A 79 6.87 5.84 0.34
N VAL A 80 7.00 6.09 1.63
CA VAL A 80 6.21 7.08 2.38
C VAL A 80 6.87 8.45 2.24
N ILE A 81 6.09 9.47 1.90
CA ILE A 81 6.55 10.85 1.75
C ILE A 81 5.99 11.70 2.88
N GLU A 82 6.89 12.25 3.69
CA GLU A 82 6.59 13.27 4.69
C GLU A 82 7.36 14.56 4.38
N ASN A 83 6.98 15.67 5.01
CA ASN A 83 7.59 16.97 4.73
C ASN A 83 9.09 17.02 5.05
N ASP A 84 9.52 16.22 6.03
CA ASP A 84 10.89 16.18 6.54
C ASP A 84 11.74 15.06 5.92
N ARG A 85 11.12 13.98 5.41
CA ARG A 85 11.85 12.84 4.87
C ARG A 85 11.02 11.94 3.95
N VAL A 86 11.73 11.12 3.19
CA VAL A 86 11.17 10.03 2.39
C VAL A 86 11.72 8.70 2.91
N VAL A 87 10.84 7.76 3.27
CA VAL A 87 11.21 6.46 3.83
C VAL A 87 10.65 5.36 2.94
N GLY A 88 11.48 4.40 2.54
CA GLY A 88 11.01 3.22 1.81
C GLY A 88 11.97 2.74 0.74
N GLY A 89 11.43 2.44 -0.45
CA GLY A 89 12.09 1.63 -1.48
C GLY A 89 11.73 0.15 -1.31
N VAL A 90 10.62 -0.13 -0.64
CA VAL A 90 10.15 -1.50 -0.39
C VAL A 90 9.51 -2.03 -1.68
N THR A 91 10.03 -3.14 -2.19
CA THR A 91 9.41 -3.84 -3.32
C THR A 91 8.14 -4.52 -2.82
N ALA A 92 7.02 -4.29 -3.50
CA ALA A 92 5.72 -4.83 -3.15
C ALA A 92 5.01 -5.42 -4.38
N HIS A 93 4.19 -6.43 -4.12
CA HIS A 93 3.23 -6.93 -5.08
C HIS A 93 2.06 -5.94 -5.20
N VAL A 94 1.41 -5.91 -6.36
CA VAL A 94 0.23 -5.06 -6.58
C VAL A 94 -0.99 -5.93 -6.76
N ALA A 95 -1.98 -5.79 -5.87
CA ALA A 95 -3.31 -6.32 -6.06
C ALA A 95 -4.20 -5.23 -6.70
N VAL A 96 -4.79 -5.49 -7.86
CA VAL A 96 -5.66 -4.54 -8.53
C VAL A 96 -7.11 -4.86 -8.22
N SER A 97 -7.86 -3.86 -7.74
CA SER A 97 -9.30 -3.97 -7.48
C SER A 97 -10.08 -2.95 -8.30
N ASP A 98 -11.08 -3.44 -9.05
CA ASP A 98 -12.05 -2.59 -9.74
C ASP A 98 -13.05 -1.92 -8.78
N LYS A 99 -13.13 -2.38 -7.52
CA LYS A 99 -14.09 -1.92 -6.51
C LYS A 99 -13.48 -1.02 -5.43
N ALA A 100 -12.16 -0.85 -5.42
CA ALA A 100 -11.49 -0.07 -4.39
C ALA A 100 -11.47 1.41 -4.78
N ASP A 101 -11.87 2.27 -3.84
CA ASP A 101 -11.81 3.73 -3.99
C ASP A 101 -10.46 4.32 -3.56
N GLU A 102 -9.73 3.63 -2.68
CA GLU A 102 -8.41 4.05 -2.20
C GLU A 102 -7.44 2.87 -2.09
N ALA A 103 -6.14 3.19 -2.04
CA ALA A 103 -5.10 2.19 -1.91
C ALA A 103 -4.98 1.68 -0.47
N LEU A 104 -4.68 0.40 -0.29
CA LEU A 104 -4.49 -0.24 1.01
C LEU A 104 -3.09 -0.81 1.12
N LEU A 105 -2.39 -0.54 2.22
CA LEU A 105 -1.11 -1.18 2.52
C LEU A 105 -1.35 -2.44 3.33
N SER A 106 -0.73 -3.56 2.92
CA SER A 106 -0.74 -4.77 3.73
C SER A 106 0.08 -4.62 5.00
N ASP A 107 -0.22 -5.43 6.01
CA ASP A 107 0.51 -5.49 7.29
C ASP A 107 2.03 -5.65 7.10
N LYS A 108 2.43 -6.51 6.15
CA LYS A 108 3.82 -6.77 5.80
C LYS A 108 4.50 -5.54 5.20
N LEU A 109 3.80 -4.84 4.31
CA LEU A 109 4.32 -3.61 3.70
C LEU A 109 4.45 -2.49 4.74
N VAL A 110 3.44 -2.31 5.60
CA VAL A 110 3.45 -1.35 6.71
C VAL A 110 4.66 -1.59 7.63
N SER A 111 4.90 -2.85 8.00
CA SER A 111 6.04 -3.26 8.81
C SER A 111 7.38 -2.96 8.13
N LYS A 112 7.52 -3.26 6.83
CA LYS A 112 8.75 -2.99 6.06
C LYS A 112 9.01 -1.51 5.81
N LEU A 113 7.96 -0.69 5.70
CA LEU A 113 8.07 0.76 5.65
C LEU A 113 8.37 1.38 7.02
N GLY A 114 8.40 0.56 8.08
CA GLY A 114 8.70 1.01 9.43
C GLY A 114 7.62 1.89 10.02
N ILE A 115 6.36 1.76 9.58
CA ILE A 115 5.24 2.51 10.15
C ILE A 115 4.79 1.83 11.44
N VAL A 116 4.60 2.63 12.49
CA VAL A 116 4.03 2.20 13.77
C VAL A 116 2.74 2.96 14.02
N LEU A 117 1.67 2.23 14.29
CA LEU A 117 0.36 2.79 14.64
C LEU A 117 0.34 3.03 16.15
N ILE A 118 0.03 4.27 16.56
CA ILE A 118 -0.02 4.67 17.98
C ILE A 118 -1.48 4.71 18.42
N ASP A 119 -2.30 5.48 17.71
CA ASP A 119 -3.74 5.58 17.94
C ASP A 119 -4.44 5.77 16.59
N ILE A 120 -5.03 4.69 16.07
CA ILE A 120 -5.71 4.71 14.77
C ILE A 120 -6.93 5.64 14.84
N GLY A 121 -7.65 5.63 15.97
CA GLY A 121 -8.85 6.41 16.20
C GLY A 121 -8.58 7.91 16.10
N GLU A 122 -7.43 8.36 16.59
CA GLU A 122 -6.97 9.75 16.52
C GLU A 122 -6.05 10.03 15.30
N GLY A 123 -5.78 9.02 14.48
CA GLY A 123 -4.90 9.12 13.31
C GLY A 123 -3.43 9.35 13.67
N LEU A 124 -2.99 8.89 14.85
CA LEU A 124 -1.63 9.05 15.36
C LEU A 124 -0.75 7.87 14.97
N TRP A 125 0.41 8.17 14.39
CA TRP A 125 1.39 7.18 13.95
C TRP A 125 2.80 7.76 14.04
N CYS A 126 3.81 6.93 13.86
CA CYS A 126 5.18 7.39 13.67
C CYS A 126 5.95 6.37 12.84
N PHE A 127 7.17 6.71 12.44
CA PHE A 127 8.11 5.69 12.00
C PHE A 127 8.75 4.97 13.18
N LYS A 128 9.30 3.77 12.96
CA LYS A 128 9.84 2.92 14.02
C LYS A 128 10.99 3.56 14.78
N ASP A 129 11.83 4.34 14.11
CA ASP A 129 12.95 5.08 14.71
C ASP A 129 12.52 6.31 15.55
N GLU A 130 11.25 6.70 15.40
CA GLU A 130 10.62 7.83 16.10
C GLU A 130 9.81 7.42 17.32
N LEU A 131 9.62 6.12 17.54
CA LEU A 131 8.76 5.63 18.61
C LEU A 131 9.21 6.18 19.97
N GLY A 132 8.29 6.85 20.66
CA GLY A 132 8.55 7.54 21.94
C GLY A 132 9.20 8.93 21.82
N LYS A 133 9.37 9.46 20.60
CA LYS A 133 10.02 10.76 20.33
C LYS A 133 9.15 11.70 19.50
N ILE A 134 8.56 11.20 18.41
CA ILE A 134 7.73 11.99 17.49
C ILE A 134 6.40 11.27 17.29
N VAL A 135 5.31 12.05 17.27
CA VAL A 135 3.98 11.59 16.91
C VAL A 135 3.52 12.37 15.69
N ARG A 136 3.19 11.66 14.62
CA ARG A 136 2.68 12.18 13.36
C ARG A 136 1.16 12.05 13.32
N ARG A 137 0.51 12.91 12.53
CA ARG A 137 -0.94 12.85 12.27
C ARG A 137 -1.19 12.41 10.84
N SER A 138 -2.25 11.62 10.65
CA SER A 138 -2.77 11.22 9.33
C SER A 138 -3.11 12.42 8.44
N LEU A 139 -3.02 12.20 7.13
CA LEU A 139 -3.53 13.07 6.06
C LEU A 139 -5.05 13.06 5.91
#